data_AF-A0A1X1WR25-F1
#
_entry.id   AF-A0A1X1WR25-F1
#
_cell.length_a   1.000
_cell.length_b   1.000
_cell.length_c   1.000
_cell.angle_alpha   90.00
_cell.angle_beta   90.00
_cell.angle_gamma   90.00
#
_symmetry.space_group_name_H-M   'P 1'
#
loop_
_entity.id
_entity.type
_entity.pdbx_description
1 polymer ?
#
loop_
_entity_poly.entity_id
_entity_poly.type
_entity_poly.pdbx_seq_one_letter_code
_entity_poly.pdbx_strand_id
1 'polypeptide(L)'
;MAPTMSRYASRERAKEAFEMRASRHSWREIADRLGYRSVGAAQTAVARHVARERREPTTTTVEAHKFGVETRCRAMSQRFAAAFRNGDDDTLVALNREIRANEVELAKLGGYYAPDRVDVTVDTTPALATAEWLRQVREASAAAVSGGNPAALASAAEVIDAEVVR
;
A
#
# COMPACT_ATOMS: atom_id res chain seq x y z
N MET A 1 0.17 -35.33 9.57
CA MET A 1 1.23 -34.64 10.33
C MET A 1 0.57 -33.59 11.22
N ALA A 2 0.62 -33.76 12.54
CA ALA A 2 0.04 -32.79 13.48
C ALA A 2 0.78 -31.44 13.37
N PRO A 3 0.12 -30.29 13.59
CA PRO A 3 0.79 -29.00 13.53
C PRO A 3 1.90 -28.93 14.60
N THR A 4 3.14 -28.71 14.14
CA THR A 4 4.38 -28.68 14.94
C THR A 4 4.42 -27.56 15.99
N MET A 5 3.49 -26.61 15.94
CA MET A 5 3.41 -25.47 16.87
C MET A 5 1.96 -25.24 17.31
N SER A 6 1.79 -24.93 18.60
CA SER A 6 0.52 -24.48 19.16
C SER A 6 -0.03 -23.28 18.38
N ARG A 7 -1.36 -23.24 18.20
CA ARG A 7 -2.06 -22.10 17.58
C ARG A 7 -1.75 -20.79 18.31
N TYR A 8 -1.56 -20.84 19.63
CA TYR A 8 -1.19 -19.68 20.44
C TYR A 8 0.21 -19.17 20.10
N ALA A 9 1.22 -20.05 20.12
CA ALA A 9 2.59 -19.70 19.75
C ALA A 9 2.71 -19.20 18.31
N SER A 10 1.87 -19.72 17.39
CA SER A 10 1.81 -19.19 16.02
C SER A 10 1.20 -17.78 15.94
N ARG A 11 0.34 -17.39 16.89
CA ARG A 11 -0.27 -16.05 16.95
C ARG A 11 0.69 -15.05 17.56
N GLU A 12 1.34 -15.39 18.67
CA GLU A 12 2.36 -14.54 19.31
C GLU A 12 3.49 -14.21 18.34
N ARG A 13 4.01 -15.22 17.63
CA ARG A 13 5.03 -15.02 16.60
C ARG A 13 4.57 -14.10 15.47
N ALA A 14 3.28 -14.15 15.09
CA ALA A 14 2.73 -13.26 14.07
C ALA A 14 2.52 -11.82 14.56
N LYS A 15 2.25 -11.64 15.86
CA LYS A 15 2.19 -10.34 16.54
C LYS A 15 3.59 -9.72 16.63
N GLU A 16 4.59 -10.49 17.05
CA GLU A 16 5.99 -10.03 17.11
C GLU A 16 6.52 -9.66 15.72
N ALA A 17 6.18 -10.44 14.68
CA ALA A 17 6.50 -10.09 13.29
C ALA A 17 5.85 -8.76 12.85
N PHE A 18 4.62 -8.47 13.31
CA PHE A 18 3.92 -7.22 13.04
C PHE A 18 4.60 -6.04 13.75
N GLU A 19 4.98 -6.19 15.03
CA GLU A 19 5.70 -5.18 15.80
C GLU A 19 7.07 -4.87 15.18
N MET A 20 7.87 -5.90 14.84
CA MET A 20 9.15 -5.72 14.15
C MET A 20 8.99 -4.97 12.82
N ARG A 21 7.92 -5.27 12.07
CA ARG A 21 7.64 -4.58 10.81
C ARG A 21 7.26 -3.12 11.03
N ALA A 22 6.49 -2.81 12.09
CA ALA A 22 6.18 -1.44 12.49
C ALA A 22 7.45 -0.66 12.86
N SER A 23 8.42 -1.32 13.50
CA SER A 23 9.77 -0.81 13.78
C SER A 23 10.73 -0.85 12.57
N ARG A 24 10.20 -0.94 11.34
CA ARG A 24 10.94 -0.83 10.06
C ARG A 24 11.95 -1.94 9.74
N HIS A 25 11.95 -3.07 10.45
CA HIS A 25 12.80 -4.21 10.08
C HIS A 25 12.43 -4.74 8.68
N SER A 26 13.42 -5.26 7.95
CA SER A 26 13.20 -5.89 6.65
C SER A 26 12.50 -7.24 6.82
N TRP A 27 11.77 -7.68 5.80
CA TRP A 27 11.09 -8.96 5.86
C TRP A 27 12.03 -10.15 5.96
N ARG A 28 13.26 -10.03 5.45
CA ARG A 28 14.28 -11.08 5.55
C ARG A 28 14.74 -11.23 6.99
N GLU A 29 15.08 -10.12 7.66
CA GLU A 29 15.44 -10.12 9.08
C GLU A 29 14.31 -10.66 9.97
N ILE A 30 13.06 -10.28 9.69
CA ILE A 30 11.89 -10.80 10.42
C ILE A 30 11.75 -12.31 10.21
N ALA A 31 11.94 -12.79 8.98
CA ALA A 31 11.84 -14.20 8.67
C ALA A 31 12.93 -15.01 9.39
N ASP A 32 14.17 -14.53 9.34
CA ASP A 32 15.33 -15.19 9.94
C ASP A 32 15.23 -15.17 11.48
N ARG A 33 14.88 -14.03 12.08
CA ARG A 33 14.83 -13.86 13.53
C ARG A 33 13.67 -14.63 14.19
N LEU A 34 12.54 -14.77 13.50
CA LEU A 34 11.34 -15.44 14.04
C LEU A 34 11.16 -16.87 13.49
N GLY A 35 12.13 -17.39 12.74
CA GLY A 35 12.13 -18.76 12.22
C GLY A 35 11.02 -19.03 11.20
N TYR A 36 10.67 -18.06 10.37
CA TYR A 36 9.79 -18.29 9.24
C TYR A 36 10.55 -18.99 8.11
N ARG A 37 9.90 -19.96 7.47
CA ARG A 37 10.46 -20.72 6.33
C ARG A 37 10.83 -19.84 5.12
N SER A 38 10.22 -18.65 5.02
CA SER A 38 10.47 -17.68 3.97
C SER A 38 9.91 -16.31 4.34
N VAL A 39 10.37 -15.29 3.61
CA VAL A 39 9.80 -13.93 3.65
C VAL A 39 8.27 -13.94 3.42
N GLY A 40 7.80 -14.68 2.43
CA GLY A 40 6.37 -14.79 2.13
C GLY A 40 5.55 -15.41 3.27
N ALA A 41 6.14 -16.34 4.02
CA ALA A 41 5.50 -16.91 5.21
C ALA A 41 5.37 -15.89 6.35
N ALA A 42 6.36 -15.03 6.56
CA ALA A 42 6.31 -13.94 7.52
C ALA A 42 5.23 -12.90 7.13
N GLN A 43 5.23 -12.47 5.85
CA GLN A 43 4.21 -11.55 5.32
C GLN A 43 2.79 -12.08 5.49
N THR A 44 2.57 -13.35 5.14
CA THR A 44 1.25 -14.00 5.28
C THR A 44 0.82 -14.09 6.74
N ALA A 45 1.75 -14.36 7.65
CA ALA A 45 1.45 -14.42 9.09
C ALA A 45 1.03 -13.04 9.62
N VAL A 46 1.74 -11.98 9.25
CA VAL A 46 1.39 -10.59 9.60
C VAL A 46 0.05 -10.20 8.99
N ALA A 47 -0.18 -10.47 7.71
CA ALA A 47 -1.46 -10.17 7.05
C ALA A 47 -2.65 -10.86 7.77
N ARG A 48 -2.49 -12.12 8.16
CA ARG A 48 -3.50 -12.85 8.94
C ARG A 48 -3.65 -12.32 10.37
N HIS A 49 -2.58 -11.81 10.99
CA HIS A 49 -2.65 -11.16 12.29
C HIS A 49 -3.44 -9.85 12.19
N VAL A 50 -3.08 -8.98 11.24
CA VAL A 50 -3.80 -7.74 10.96
C VAL A 50 -5.26 -8.00 10.63
N ALA A 51 -5.58 -9.00 9.81
CA ALA A 51 -6.97 -9.34 9.48
C ALA A 51 -7.80 -9.80 10.69
N ARG A 52 -7.17 -10.41 11.71
CA ARG A 52 -7.83 -10.80 12.96
C ARG A 52 -7.97 -9.64 13.94
N GLU A 53 -6.97 -8.76 14.00
CA GLU A 53 -6.96 -7.59 14.89
C GLU A 53 -7.74 -6.40 14.31
N ARG A 54 -8.02 -6.39 13.00
CA ARG A 54 -8.97 -5.47 12.36
C ARG A 54 -10.35 -5.71 12.95
N ARG A 55 -10.68 -4.93 13.99
CA ARG A 55 -12.07 -4.69 14.39
C ARG A 55 -12.73 -3.81 13.34
N GLU A 56 -13.97 -4.12 12.98
CA GLU A 56 -14.85 -3.11 12.40
C GLU A 56 -14.83 -1.90 13.32
N PRO A 57 -14.53 -0.69 12.81
CA PRO A 57 -14.62 0.51 13.62
C PRO A 57 -16.05 0.60 14.14
N THR A 58 -16.24 0.45 15.45
CA THR A 58 -17.52 0.81 16.05
C THR A 58 -17.70 2.32 15.85
N THR A 59 -18.95 2.77 15.67
CA THR A 59 -19.28 4.19 15.48
C THR A 59 -18.61 5.07 16.53
N THR A 60 -18.53 4.59 17.78
CA THR A 60 -17.83 5.25 18.88
C THR A 60 -16.33 5.51 18.62
N THR A 61 -15.62 4.60 17.95
CA THR A 61 -14.20 4.77 17.63
C THR A 61 -13.99 5.77 16.50
N VAL A 62 -14.87 5.81 15.50
CA VAL A 62 -14.82 6.83 14.44
C VAL A 62 -15.10 8.22 15.01
N GLU A 63 -16.12 8.36 15.85
CA GLU A 63 -16.45 9.63 16.50
C GLU A 63 -15.34 10.09 17.47
N ALA A 64 -14.74 9.17 18.23
CA ALA A 64 -13.58 9.49 19.07
C ALA A 64 -12.38 9.96 18.23
N HIS A 65 -12.17 9.37 17.05
CA HIS A 65 -11.10 9.78 16.14
C HIS A 65 -11.36 11.15 15.52
N LYS A 66 -12.59 11.41 15.05
CA LYS A 66 -13.03 12.74 14.59
C LYS A 66 -12.80 13.79 15.66
N PHE A 67 -13.26 13.55 16.89
CA PHE A 67 -13.06 14.46 18.03
C PHE A 67 -11.57 14.76 18.29
N GLY A 68 -10.71 13.75 18.18
CA GLY A 68 -9.26 13.93 18.31
C GLY A 68 -8.63 14.77 17.19
N VAL A 69 -9.12 14.64 15.95
CA VAL A 69 -8.67 15.46 14.82
C VAL A 69 -9.18 16.90 14.95
N GLU A 70 -10.45 17.10 15.30
CA GLU A 70 -11.07 18.42 15.55
C GLU A 70 -10.35 19.20 16.65
N THR A 71 -10.06 18.52 17.77
CA THR A 71 -9.35 19.12 18.91
C THR A 71 -7.96 19.61 18.50
N ARG A 72 -7.23 18.81 17.70
CA ARG A 72 -5.92 19.21 17.16
C ARG A 72 -6.03 20.37 16.20
N CYS A 73 -6.98 20.34 15.25
CA CYS A 73 -7.24 21.46 14.34
C CYS A 73 -7.47 22.76 15.12
N ARG A 74 -8.34 22.75 16.14
CA ARG A 74 -8.62 23.93 16.97
C ARG A 74 -7.35 24.49 17.64
N ALA A 75 -6.52 23.62 18.22
CA ALA A 75 -5.27 24.05 18.84
C ALA A 75 -4.28 24.63 17.81
N MET A 76 -4.19 24.03 16.62
CA MET A 76 -3.34 24.54 15.54
C MET A 76 -3.86 25.87 14.97
N SER A 77 -5.17 26.06 14.80
CA SER A 77 -5.75 27.33 14.37
C SER A 77 -5.46 28.47 15.35
N GLN A 78 -5.45 28.19 16.65
CA GLN A 78 -5.07 29.18 17.67
C GLN A 78 -3.60 29.60 17.53
N ARG A 79 -2.70 28.62 17.30
CA ARG A 79 -1.26 28.88 17.07
C ARG A 79 -1.02 29.57 15.74
N PHE A 80 -1.79 29.25 14.71
CA PHE A 80 -1.73 29.89 13.40
C PHE A 80 -2.05 31.38 13.52
N ALA A 81 -3.10 31.73 14.25
CA ALA A 81 -3.45 33.13 14.51
C ALA A 81 -2.35 33.87 15.29
N ALA A 82 -1.63 33.18 16.19
CA ALA A 82 -0.50 33.77 16.90
C ALA A 82 0.72 33.99 15.98
N ALA A 83 1.07 33.00 15.16
CA ALA A 83 2.14 33.11 14.15
C ALA A 83 1.84 34.25 13.16
N PHE A 84 0.59 34.37 12.72
CA PHE A 84 0.13 35.46 11.85
C PHE A 84 0.38 36.84 12.46
N ARG A 85 0.00 37.03 13.73
CA ARG A 85 0.22 38.30 14.43
C ARG A 85 1.70 38.62 14.63
N ASN A 86 2.54 37.59 14.73
CA ASN A 86 3.98 37.73 14.97
C ASN A 86 4.80 37.85 13.68
N GLY A 87 4.19 37.71 12.49
CA GLY A 87 4.90 37.69 11.21
C GLY A 87 5.82 36.48 11.04
N ASP A 88 5.53 35.38 11.73
CA ASP A 88 6.31 34.14 11.64
C ASP A 88 5.80 33.29 10.46
N ASP A 89 6.27 33.63 9.26
CA ASP A 89 5.84 33.03 8.00
C ASP A 89 6.20 31.55 7.89
N ASP A 90 7.33 31.13 8.47
CA ASP A 90 7.75 29.72 8.46
C ASP A 90 6.79 28.86 9.28
N THR A 91 6.44 29.33 10.49
CA THR A 91 5.45 28.65 11.33
C THR A 91 4.05 28.69 10.69
N LEU A 92 3.68 29.78 10.02
CA LEU A 92 2.42 29.87 9.29
C LEU A 92 2.31 28.81 8.20
N VAL A 93 3.33 28.66 7.36
CA VAL A 93 3.35 27.67 6.28
C VAL A 93 3.28 26.26 6.84
N ALA A 94 4.04 25.97 7.90
CA ALA A 94 4.01 24.67 8.56
C ALA A 94 2.61 24.34 9.11
N LEU A 95 2.02 25.26 9.87
CA LEU A 95 0.69 25.07 10.45
C LEU A 95 -0.42 24.95 9.40
N ASN A 96 -0.34 25.73 8.30
CA ASN A 96 -1.32 25.65 7.22
C ASN A 96 -1.35 24.27 6.55
N ARG A 97 -0.17 23.69 6.31
CA ARG A 97 -0.06 22.33 5.73
C ARG A 97 -0.72 21.29 6.64
N GLU A 98 -0.44 21.36 7.94
CA GLU A 98 -1.00 20.43 8.92
C GLU A 98 -2.51 20.61 9.11
N ILE A 99 -3.02 21.85 9.15
CA ILE A 99 -4.47 22.12 9.21
C ILE A 99 -5.16 21.49 8.01
N ARG A 100 -4.67 21.74 6.78
CA ARG A 100 -5.23 21.16 5.56
C ARG A 100 -5.20 19.62 5.58
N ALA A 101 -4.10 19.02 6.05
CA ALA A 101 -4.01 17.56 6.15
C ALA A 101 -5.07 16.97 7.09
N ASN A 102 -5.32 17.63 8.22
CA ASN A 102 -6.35 17.19 9.17
C ASN A 102 -7.78 17.45 8.66
N GLU A 103 -8.02 18.53 7.90
CA GLU A 103 -9.31 18.75 7.22
C GLU A 103 -9.62 17.68 6.18
N VAL A 104 -8.62 17.25 5.41
CA VAL A 104 -8.77 16.12 4.47
C VAL A 104 -9.09 14.83 5.22
N GLU A 105 -8.45 14.59 6.37
CA GLU A 105 -8.75 13.43 7.20
C GLU A 105 -10.17 13.48 7.77
N LEU A 106 -10.63 14.65 8.24
CA LEU A 106 -12.01 14.85 8.66
C LEU A 106 -13.01 14.61 7.51
N ALA A 107 -12.68 15.05 6.29
CA ALA A 107 -13.51 14.80 5.12
C ALA A 107 -13.63 13.29 4.82
N LYS A 108 -12.53 12.52 4.98
CA LYS A 108 -12.55 11.06 4.82
C LYS A 108 -13.40 10.38 5.89
N LEU A 109 -13.19 10.76 7.15
CA LEU A 109 -13.95 10.21 8.28
C LEU A 109 -15.42 10.59 8.26
N GLY A 110 -15.75 11.76 7.70
CA GLY A 110 -17.10 12.26 7.52
C GLY A 110 -17.82 11.73 6.27
N GLY A 111 -17.11 11.00 5.40
CA GLY A 111 -17.66 10.49 4.14
C GLY A 111 -17.85 11.57 3.05
N TYR A 112 -17.34 12.78 3.26
CA TYR A 112 -17.36 13.88 2.29
C TYR A 112 -16.21 13.81 1.28
N TYR A 113 -15.24 12.94 1.52
CA TYR A 113 -14.13 12.70 0.61
C TYR A 113 -14.56 11.71 -0.49
N ALA A 114 -14.98 12.25 -1.63
CA ALA A 114 -15.29 11.50 -2.83
C ALA A 114 -14.15 11.66 -3.86
N PRO A 115 -13.09 10.83 -3.79
CA PRO A 115 -12.14 10.74 -4.89
C PRO A 115 -12.86 10.10 -6.09
N ASP A 116 -12.51 10.51 -7.31
CA ASP A 116 -13.04 9.91 -8.53
C ASP A 116 -12.85 8.39 -8.47
N ARG A 117 -13.94 7.62 -8.54
CA ARG A 117 -13.87 6.15 -8.64
C ARG A 117 -13.24 5.81 -9.99
N VAL A 118 -11.97 5.42 -9.98
CA VAL A 118 -11.34 4.76 -11.12
C VAL A 118 -11.68 3.26 -11.02
N ASP A 119 -12.80 2.86 -11.61
CA ASP A 119 -13.13 1.46 -11.82
C ASP A 119 -12.33 0.94 -13.02
N VAL A 120 -11.25 0.20 -12.76
CA VAL A 120 -10.45 -0.44 -13.81
C VAL A 120 -11.10 -1.78 -14.17
N THR A 121 -11.93 -1.76 -15.21
CA THR A 121 -12.42 -3.00 -15.83
C THR A 121 -11.35 -3.50 -16.79
N VAL A 122 -10.67 -4.59 -16.43
CA VAL A 122 -9.72 -5.26 -17.32
C VAL A 122 -10.47 -6.29 -18.16
N ASP A 123 -10.94 -5.89 -19.33
CA ASP A 123 -11.51 -6.79 -20.33
C ASP A 123 -10.41 -7.53 -21.10
N THR A 124 -9.61 -8.36 -20.44
CA THR A 124 -8.80 -9.35 -21.17
C THR A 124 -9.68 -10.54 -21.51
N THR A 125 -10.27 -10.53 -22.71
CA THR A 125 -10.74 -11.79 -23.30
C THR A 125 -9.47 -12.65 -23.52
N PRO A 126 -9.29 -13.80 -22.82
CA PRO A 126 -8.02 -14.55 -22.86
C PRO A 126 -7.59 -14.94 -24.28
N ALA A 127 -8.56 -15.08 -25.19
CA ALA A 127 -8.34 -15.37 -26.60
C ALA A 127 -7.56 -14.26 -27.34
N LEU A 128 -7.82 -12.98 -27.05
CA LEU A 128 -7.13 -11.86 -27.72
C LEU A 128 -5.69 -11.70 -27.22
N ALA A 129 -5.46 -11.85 -25.92
CA ALA A 129 -4.11 -11.86 -25.35
C ALA A 129 -3.27 -13.03 -25.90
N THR A 130 -3.88 -14.20 -26.07
CA THR A 130 -3.20 -15.37 -26.65
C THR A 130 -2.90 -15.16 -28.13
N ALA A 131 -3.82 -14.57 -28.90
CA ALA A 131 -3.62 -14.29 -30.32
C ALA A 131 -2.49 -13.27 -30.55
N GLU A 132 -2.46 -12.20 -29.76
CA GLU A 132 -1.43 -11.16 -29.84
C GLU A 132 -0.06 -11.69 -29.39
N TRP A 133 0.00 -12.48 -28.31
CA TRP A 133 1.23 -13.15 -27.89
C TRP A 133 1.76 -14.11 -28.97
N LEU A 134 0.89 -14.91 -29.59
CA LEU A 134 1.28 -15.81 -30.68
C LEU A 134 1.77 -15.05 -31.92
N ARG A 135 1.21 -13.87 -32.21
CA ARG A 135 1.66 -12.99 -33.30
C ARG A 135 3.10 -12.51 -33.05
N GLN A 136 3.36 -11.99 -31.85
CA GLN A 136 4.68 -11.49 -31.46
C GLN A 136 5.74 -12.60 -31.45
N VAL A 137 5.40 -13.79 -30.96
CA VAL A 137 6.30 -14.95 -31.00
C VAL A 137 6.63 -15.36 -32.44
N ARG A 138 5.67 -15.34 -33.37
CA ARG A 138 5.90 -15.66 -34.79
C ARG A 138 6.80 -14.63 -35.47
N GLU A 139 6.59 -13.34 -35.21
CA GLU A 139 7.41 -12.27 -35.76
C GLU A 139 8.84 -12.33 -35.24
N ALA A 140 9.03 -12.56 -33.93
CA ALA A 140 10.36 -12.72 -33.33
C ALA A 140 11.08 -13.98 -33.84
N SER A 141 10.36 -15.09 -34.03
CA SER A 141 10.96 -16.33 -34.57
C SER A 141 11.28 -16.21 -36.07
N ALA A 142 10.48 -15.50 -36.86
CA ALA A 142 10.81 -15.19 -38.25
C ALA A 142 12.06 -14.30 -38.37
N ALA A 143 12.22 -13.30 -37.49
CA ALA A 143 13.41 -12.45 -37.41
C ALA A 143 14.67 -13.20 -36.96
N ALA A 144 14.53 -14.22 -36.10
CA ALA A 144 15.65 -15.07 -35.69
C ALA A 144 16.11 -16.02 -36.83
N VAL A 145 15.18 -16.54 -37.63
CA VAL A 145 15.49 -17.44 -38.76
C VAL A 145 16.15 -16.70 -39.93
N SER A 146 15.88 -15.41 -40.12
CA SER A 146 16.51 -14.58 -41.16
C SER A 146 17.92 -14.06 -40.81
N GLY A 147 18.54 -14.56 -39.73
CA GLY A 147 19.91 -14.24 -39.35
C GLY A 147 20.05 -13.17 -38.26
N GLY A 148 18.98 -12.84 -37.53
CA GLY A 148 19.00 -11.92 -36.40
C GLY A 148 19.62 -12.54 -35.13
N ASN A 149 20.49 -11.78 -34.46
CA ASN A 149 21.15 -12.14 -33.21
C ASN A 149 20.14 -12.62 -32.13
N PRO A 150 20.33 -13.80 -31.50
CA PRO A 150 19.42 -14.36 -30.49
C PRO A 150 19.19 -13.49 -29.25
N ALA A 151 19.96 -12.41 -29.07
CA ALA A 151 19.71 -11.40 -28.04
C ALA A 151 18.38 -10.63 -28.21
N ALA A 152 17.83 -10.57 -29.43
CA ALA A 152 16.57 -9.86 -29.71
C ALA A 152 15.31 -10.56 -29.14
N LEU A 153 15.38 -11.88 -28.88
CA LEU A 153 14.29 -12.63 -28.24
C LEU A 153 14.18 -12.34 -26.74
N ALA A 154 15.27 -11.91 -26.10
CA ALA A 154 15.27 -11.57 -24.67
C ALA A 154 14.69 -10.16 -24.40
N SER A 155 14.81 -9.23 -25.35
CA SER A 155 14.20 -7.89 -25.25
C SER A 155 12.69 -7.88 -25.49
N ALA A 156 12.14 -8.89 -26.17
CA ALA A 156 10.69 -9.05 -26.34
C ALA A 156 9.96 -9.53 -25.06
N ALA A 157 10.71 -9.92 -24.01
CA ALA A 157 10.17 -10.26 -22.70
C ALA A 157 10.04 -9.04 -21.77
N GLU A 158 10.26 -7.82 -22.28
CA GLU A 158 10.06 -6.60 -21.52
C GLU A 158 8.55 -6.43 -21.23
N VAL A 159 8.28 -6.50 -19.92
CA VAL A 159 6.97 -6.42 -19.27
C VAL A 159 6.13 -5.29 -19.87
N ILE A 160 4.85 -5.59 -20.14
CA ILE A 160 3.84 -4.62 -20.58
C ILE A 160 3.85 -3.42 -19.61
N ASP A 161 4.47 -2.31 -20.03
CA ASP A 161 4.41 -1.04 -19.33
C ASP A 161 3.07 -0.39 -19.71
N ALA A 162 2.11 -0.45 -18.78
CA ALA A 162 0.79 0.13 -18.99
C ALA A 162 0.88 1.64 -18.75
N GLU A 163 0.96 2.41 -19.84
CA GLU A 163 0.87 3.87 -19.81
C GLU A 163 -0.53 4.30 -19.35
N VAL A 164 -0.57 5.06 -18.24
CA VAL A 164 -1.78 5.73 -17.76
C VAL A 164 -2.00 6.98 -18.60
N VAL A 165 -2.92 6.92 -19.55
CA VAL A 165 -3.42 8.12 -20.24
C VAL A 165 -4.31 8.88 -19.25
N ARG A 166 -3.92 10.13 -18.98
CA ARG A 166 -4.56 11.05 -18.03
C ARG A 166 -5.95 11.49 -18.48
#